data_AF-A0A3R7WNM5-F1
#
_entry.id   AF-A0A3R7WNM5-F1
#
_cell.length_a   1.000
_cell.length_b   1.000
_cell.length_c   1.000
_cell.angle_alpha   90.00
_cell.angle_beta   90.00
_cell.angle_gamma   90.00
#
_symmetry.space_group_name_H-M   'P 1'
#
loop_
_entity.id
_entity.type
_entity.pdbx_description
1 polymer ?
#
loop_
_entity_poly.entity_id
_entity_poly.type
_entity_poly.pdbx_seq_one_letter_code
_entity_poly.pdbx_strand_id
1 'polypeptide(L)'
;MLPFSSDLKGVGLSAKNLLPNAMQVSHVELDGKIFLGLVPFFHIHGMMLSHLSILQQIVMLFCRYLCLTHFSTRWLLVASGDAPIGKLVTSLVHKRLGLYVKQIYGMTELSPAVNCFIDYTREPLIDRANCGKLESVGCLVPNTELRVCCTTTGRSLPANREGELLYRRPQVLGYENNHEATRIFSLRSDFFYEPVLIDIGYIDEDGFVFVIDRAKELIKYKNYQVALRGLEDVLNHHPAVTDCCCVRGQNTIGEDILKAFVMLKYLNNPDCPTP
;
A
#
# COMPACT_ATOMS: atom_id res chain seq x y z
N MET A 1 -21.21 9.83 7.79
CA MET A 1 -20.96 8.42 7.43
C MET A 1 -20.47 8.42 5.99
N LEU A 2 -19.20 8.06 5.76
CA LEU A 2 -18.59 8.10 4.43
C LEU A 2 -18.53 6.66 3.87
N PRO A 3 -19.15 6.37 2.71
CA PRO A 3 -19.29 5.01 2.20
C PRO A 3 -18.09 4.66 1.32
N PHE A 4 -16.98 4.17 1.88
CA PHE A 4 -15.80 3.86 1.07
C PHE A 4 -15.16 2.51 1.44
N SER A 5 -15.68 1.46 0.83
CA SER A 5 -14.99 0.22 0.47
C SER A 5 -15.54 -0.21 -0.91
N SER A 6 -14.77 -0.96 -1.69
CA SER A 6 -15.14 -1.41 -3.05
C SER A 6 -16.38 -2.31 -3.07
N ASP A 7 -16.66 -3.00 -1.97
CA ASP A 7 -18.00 -3.49 -1.65
C ASP A 7 -18.70 -2.39 -0.83
N LEU A 8 -19.98 -2.09 -1.06
CA LEU A 8 -20.84 -1.10 -0.36
C LEU A 8 -20.97 -1.24 1.18
N LYS A 9 -19.91 -1.65 1.87
CA LYS A 9 -19.80 -1.87 3.30
C LYS A 9 -19.11 -0.64 3.89
N GLY A 10 -19.87 0.21 4.59
CA GLY A 10 -19.28 1.28 5.37
C GLY A 10 -18.44 0.70 6.51
N VAL A 11 -17.32 1.33 6.84
CA VAL A 11 -16.50 0.97 7.99
C VAL A 11 -16.74 2.01 9.09
N GLY A 12 -17.07 1.55 10.30
CA GLY A 12 -17.40 2.43 11.42
C GLY A 12 -16.14 3.06 12.00
N LEU A 13 -15.78 4.27 11.57
CA LEU A 13 -14.61 5.01 12.06
C LEU A 13 -14.95 5.79 13.33
N SER A 14 -14.13 5.64 14.38
CA SER A 14 -14.24 6.42 15.61
C SER A 14 -12.94 7.12 15.98
N ALA A 15 -13.01 8.15 16.82
CA ALA A 15 -11.84 8.83 17.38
C ALA A 15 -10.89 7.87 18.12
N LYS A 16 -11.43 6.80 18.73
CA LYS A 16 -10.64 5.77 19.43
C LYS A 16 -9.76 4.94 18.48
N ASN A 17 -10.03 4.98 17.19
CA ASN A 17 -9.26 4.26 16.19
C ASN A 17 -8.33 5.20 15.41
N LEU A 18 -8.84 6.37 15.01
CA LEU A 18 -8.09 7.36 14.23
C LEU A 18 -6.97 8.03 15.03
N LEU A 19 -7.25 8.46 16.27
CA LEU A 19 -6.28 9.21 17.07
C LEU A 19 -5.07 8.37 17.48
N PRO A 20 -5.23 7.12 17.99
CA PRO A 20 -4.07 6.28 18.29
C PRO A 20 -3.26 5.92 17.05
N ASN A 21 -3.89 5.75 15.88
CA ASN A 21 -3.15 5.48 14.65
C ASN A 21 -2.27 6.67 14.25
N ALA A 22 -2.82 7.89 14.29
CA ALA A 22 -2.05 9.10 14.02
C ALA A 22 -0.88 9.26 15.00
N MET A 23 -1.06 8.92 16.29
CA MET A 23 0.04 8.88 17.26
C MET A 23 1.08 7.81 16.92
N GLN A 24 0.66 6.60 16.53
CA GLN A 24 1.55 5.50 16.16
C GLN A 24 2.44 5.85 14.97
N VAL A 25 1.96 6.65 14.00
CA VAL A 25 2.74 7.10 12.83
C VAL A 25 3.35 8.49 12.99
N SER A 26 3.18 9.15 14.14
CA SER A 26 3.68 10.52 14.35
C SER A 26 5.20 10.65 14.23
N HIS A 27 5.93 9.54 14.37
CA HIS A 27 7.37 9.50 14.19
C HIS A 27 7.82 9.59 12.73
N VAL A 28 6.91 9.40 11.76
CA VAL A 28 7.25 9.40 10.31
C VAL A 28 7.65 10.80 9.83
N GLU A 29 7.15 11.87 10.46
CA GLU A 29 7.53 13.25 10.17
C GLU A 29 7.67 14.03 11.48
N LEU A 30 8.89 14.29 11.92
CA LEU A 30 9.17 15.02 13.17
C LEU A 30 9.38 16.54 12.96
N ASP A 31 9.82 16.95 11.78
CA ASP A 31 10.37 18.29 11.53
C ASP A 31 9.62 19.10 10.45
N GLY A 32 8.62 18.50 9.81
CA GLY A 32 7.87 19.10 8.72
C GLY A 32 7.04 20.28 9.20
N LYS A 33 7.31 21.49 8.73
CA LYS A 33 6.46 22.67 9.02
C LYS A 33 5.20 22.73 8.15
N ILE A 34 5.24 22.05 7.00
CA ILE A 34 4.16 22.02 6.00
C ILE A 34 4.04 20.60 5.48
N PHE A 35 2.82 20.07 5.47
CA PHE A 35 2.48 18.82 4.81
C PHE A 35 1.70 19.12 3.52
N LEU A 36 2.16 18.57 2.40
CA LEU A 36 1.46 18.68 1.13
C LEU A 36 0.74 17.36 0.82
N GLY A 37 -0.58 17.35 0.97
CA GLY A 37 -1.41 16.21 0.65
C GLY A 37 -1.94 16.28 -0.78
N LEU A 38 -1.54 15.33 -1.62
CA LEU A 38 -2.17 15.09 -2.92
C LEU A 38 -3.26 14.00 -2.83
N VAL A 39 -4.05 14.04 -1.75
CA VAL A 39 -5.02 12.98 -1.43
C VAL A 39 -6.35 13.62 -1.03
N PRO A 40 -7.51 13.15 -1.54
CA PRO A 40 -8.79 13.67 -1.12
C PRO A 40 -9.01 13.48 0.39
N PHE A 41 -9.50 14.51 1.08
CA PHE A 41 -9.72 14.49 2.54
C PHE A 41 -10.75 13.44 3.00
N PHE A 42 -11.64 13.00 2.10
CA PHE A 42 -12.67 11.99 2.37
C PHE A 42 -12.16 10.55 2.24
N HIS A 43 -10.91 10.36 1.81
CA HIS A 43 -10.22 9.07 1.79
C HIS A 43 -9.54 8.82 3.14
N ILE A 44 -9.45 7.57 3.60
CA ILE A 44 -8.89 7.23 4.93
C ILE A 44 -7.46 7.76 5.10
N HIS A 45 -6.68 7.74 4.02
CA HIS A 45 -5.33 8.30 4.01
C HIS A 45 -5.34 9.83 4.22
N GLY A 46 -6.23 10.56 3.54
CA GLY A 46 -6.39 12.02 3.75
C GLY A 46 -6.88 12.37 5.15
N MET A 47 -7.78 11.55 5.73
CA MET A 47 -8.22 11.69 7.11
C MET A 47 -7.07 11.48 8.10
N MET A 48 -6.25 10.43 7.92
CA MET A 48 -5.06 10.17 8.76
C MET A 48 -4.13 11.38 8.80
N LEU A 49 -3.80 11.89 7.61
CA LEU A 49 -2.89 13.01 7.47
C LEU A 49 -3.47 14.26 8.14
N SER A 50 -4.77 14.51 7.99
CA SER A 50 -5.45 15.61 8.69
C SER A 50 -5.28 15.49 10.21
N HIS A 51 -5.49 14.31 10.79
CA HIS A 51 -5.32 14.09 12.24
C HIS A 51 -3.86 14.27 12.67
N LEU A 52 -2.92 13.79 11.86
CA LEU A 52 -1.49 13.98 12.10
C LEU A 52 -1.11 15.46 12.09
N SER A 53 -1.61 16.22 11.11
CA SER A 53 -1.36 17.66 11.01
C SER A 53 -1.91 18.44 12.21
N ILE A 54 -3.08 18.06 12.73
CA ILE A 54 -3.66 18.64 13.95
C ILE A 54 -2.80 18.30 15.17
N LEU A 55 -2.42 17.03 15.33
CA LEU A 55 -1.60 16.57 16.46
C LEU A 55 -0.24 17.26 16.52
N GLN A 56 0.39 17.43 15.36
CA GLN A 56 1.73 18.01 15.25
C GLN A 56 1.72 19.53 15.02
N GLN A 57 0.53 20.15 14.91
CA GLN A 57 0.36 21.58 14.61
C GLN A 57 1.05 22.01 13.31
N ILE A 58 0.95 21.16 12.27
CA ILE A 58 1.54 21.35 10.95
C ILE A 58 0.48 21.90 9.99
N VAL A 59 0.87 22.82 9.10
CA VAL A 59 -0.02 23.32 8.04
C VAL A 59 -0.18 22.25 6.96
N MET A 60 -1.42 21.82 6.72
CA MET A 60 -1.75 20.92 5.62
C MET A 60 -2.29 21.68 4.41
N LEU A 61 -1.68 21.47 3.25
CA LEU A 61 -2.16 21.97 1.96
C LEU A 61 -2.63 20.81 1.10
N PHE A 62 -3.89 20.85 0.68
CA PHE A 62 -4.41 19.93 -0.32
C PHE A 62 -4.16 20.50 -1.71
N CYS A 63 -3.37 19.82 -2.51
CA CYS A 63 -3.09 20.23 -3.90
C CYS A 63 -3.57 19.17 -4.88
N ARG A 64 -3.96 19.61 -6.08
CA ARG A 64 -4.36 18.70 -7.16
C ARG A 64 -3.18 18.31 -8.05
N TYR A 65 -2.26 19.25 -8.26
CA TYR A 65 -1.04 19.06 -9.03
C TYR A 65 0.09 19.86 -8.39
N LEU A 66 1.32 19.33 -8.47
CA LEU A 66 2.52 20.01 -8.01
C LEU A 66 3.59 19.96 -9.11
N CYS A 67 4.06 21.13 -9.55
CA CYS A 67 5.15 21.23 -10.49
C CYS A 67 6.42 21.65 -9.74
N LEU A 68 7.37 20.71 -9.57
CA LEU A 68 8.64 20.95 -8.90
C LEU A 68 9.73 21.20 -9.94
N THR A 69 9.87 22.44 -10.42
CA THR A 69 10.96 22.83 -11.35
C THR A 69 12.07 23.64 -10.69
N HIS A 70 11.79 24.36 -9.59
CA HIS A 70 12.73 25.30 -8.96
C HIS A 70 12.81 25.18 -7.42
N PHE A 71 12.43 24.05 -6.84
CA PHE A 71 12.47 23.84 -5.39
C PHE A 71 13.65 22.99 -4.95
N SER A 72 14.26 23.37 -3.82
CA SER A 72 15.24 22.53 -3.14
C SER A 72 14.55 21.30 -2.56
N THR A 73 14.92 20.12 -3.04
CA THR A 73 14.39 18.82 -2.57
C THR A 73 15.03 18.34 -1.28
N ARG A 74 16.07 19.04 -0.78
CA ARG A 74 16.88 18.64 0.38
C ARG A 74 16.09 18.34 1.65
N TRP A 75 14.92 18.95 1.81
CA TRP A 75 14.09 18.81 3.01
C TRP A 75 12.77 18.06 2.78
N LEU A 76 12.57 17.56 1.56
CA LEU A 76 11.33 16.92 1.14
C LEU A 76 11.34 15.43 1.46
N LEU A 77 10.44 14.99 2.34
CA LEU A 77 10.10 13.59 2.51
C LEU A 77 8.98 13.22 1.54
N VAL A 78 9.14 12.12 0.80
CA VAL A 78 8.12 11.62 -0.13
C VAL A 78 7.64 10.28 0.39
N ALA A 79 6.34 10.21 0.69
CA ALA A 79 5.67 8.97 1.06
C ALA A 79 4.55 8.65 0.06
N SER A 80 4.36 7.37 -0.23
CA SER A 80 3.24 6.84 -1.01
C SER A 80 2.49 5.80 -0.20
N GLY A 81 1.18 5.75 -0.33
CA GLY A 81 0.35 4.71 0.26
C GLY A 81 -0.91 4.52 -0.56
N ASP A 82 -1.83 3.69 -0.07
CA ASP A 82 -3.11 3.31 -0.72
C ASP A 82 -2.95 2.39 -1.92
N ALA A 83 -2.11 2.78 -2.88
CA ALA A 83 -1.68 1.93 -3.98
C ALA A 83 -0.17 1.76 -3.94
N PRO A 84 0.34 0.57 -4.26
CA PRO A 84 1.76 0.36 -4.24
C PRO A 84 2.41 1.02 -5.47
N ILE A 85 3.60 1.58 -5.28
CA ILE A 85 4.29 2.33 -6.33
C ILE A 85 5.26 1.40 -7.09
N GLY A 86 5.19 1.40 -8.42
CA GLY A 86 6.05 0.56 -9.27
C GLY A 86 7.52 0.98 -9.21
N LYS A 87 8.44 0.02 -9.37
CA LYS A 87 9.90 0.24 -9.30
C LYS A 87 10.41 1.28 -10.29
N LEU A 88 9.78 1.34 -11.47
CA LEU A 88 10.11 2.33 -12.48
C LEU A 88 9.88 3.75 -11.98
N VAL A 89 8.74 4.01 -11.33
CA VAL A 89 8.37 5.35 -10.85
C VAL A 89 9.29 5.78 -9.71
N THR A 90 9.55 4.91 -8.73
CA THR A 90 10.48 5.21 -7.63
C THR A 90 11.90 5.49 -8.14
N SER A 91 12.36 4.72 -9.14
CA SER A 91 13.66 4.93 -9.79
C SER A 91 13.72 6.27 -10.53
N LEU A 92 12.64 6.67 -11.21
CA LEU A 92 12.56 7.97 -11.90
C LEU A 92 12.56 9.15 -10.91
N VAL A 93 11.83 9.02 -9.79
CA VAL A 93 11.84 10.01 -8.70
C VAL A 93 13.24 10.17 -8.14
N HIS A 94 13.91 9.05 -7.83
CA HIS A 94 15.28 9.07 -7.33
C HIS A 94 16.25 9.69 -8.34
N LYS A 95 16.22 9.27 -9.60
CA LYS A 95 17.10 9.81 -10.65
C LYS A 95 16.92 11.31 -10.88
N ARG A 96 15.68 11.80 -10.79
CA ARG A 96 15.35 13.21 -11.08
C ARG A 96 15.52 14.14 -9.88
N LEU A 97 15.18 13.67 -8.68
CA LEU A 97 15.07 14.50 -7.47
C LEU A 97 16.08 14.13 -6.37
N GLY A 98 16.78 13.00 -6.49
CA GLY A 98 17.65 12.46 -5.45
C GLY A 98 16.90 11.94 -4.23
N LEU A 99 15.59 11.69 -4.36
CA LEU A 99 14.71 11.31 -3.25
C LEU A 99 14.27 9.86 -3.36
N TYR A 100 14.13 9.23 -2.20
CA TYR A 100 13.53 7.91 -2.08
C TYR A 100 12.06 8.04 -1.68
N VAL A 101 11.20 7.23 -2.30
CA VAL A 101 9.78 7.16 -1.96
C VAL A 101 9.59 6.11 -0.87
N LYS A 102 9.18 6.53 0.33
CA LYS A 102 8.84 5.63 1.44
C LYS A 102 7.40 5.11 1.23
N GLN A 103 7.20 3.80 1.28
CA GLN A 103 5.86 3.22 1.17
C GLN A 103 5.20 3.08 2.54
N ILE A 104 3.89 3.29 2.59
CA ILE A 104 3.04 3.11 3.77
C ILE A 104 1.93 2.15 3.37
N TYR A 105 1.72 1.12 4.17
CA TYR A 105 0.65 0.15 3.94
C TYR A 105 -0.40 0.20 5.04
N GLY A 106 -1.63 0.00 4.61
CA GLY A 106 -2.80 0.28 5.40
C GLY A 106 -4.09 0.01 4.65
N MET A 107 -5.17 -0.07 5.40
CA MET A 107 -6.53 -0.15 4.86
C MET A 107 -7.51 0.48 5.84
N THR A 108 -8.71 0.82 5.34
CA THR A 108 -9.75 1.47 6.14
C THR A 108 -10.05 0.67 7.40
N GLU A 109 -10.21 -0.63 7.28
CA GLU A 109 -10.59 -1.58 8.32
C GLU A 109 -9.52 -1.75 9.42
N LEU A 110 -8.26 -1.44 9.11
CA LEU A 110 -7.14 -1.53 10.06
C LEU A 110 -6.81 -0.19 10.72
N SER A 111 -7.54 0.88 10.40
CA SER A 111 -7.30 2.25 10.88
C SER A 111 -5.85 2.73 10.67
N PRO A 112 -5.67 3.70 9.77
CA PRO A 112 -5.30 3.47 8.38
C PRO A 112 -3.99 2.70 8.21
N ALA A 113 -2.89 3.18 8.80
CA ALA A 113 -1.58 2.61 8.56
C ALA A 113 -1.26 1.49 9.55
N VAL A 114 -0.79 0.35 9.05
CA VAL A 114 -0.24 -0.76 9.85
C VAL A 114 1.26 -0.93 9.65
N ASN A 115 1.79 -0.43 8.53
CA ASN A 115 3.22 -0.47 8.24
C ASN A 115 3.71 0.87 7.72
N CYS A 116 4.87 1.28 8.18
CA CYS A 116 5.62 2.40 7.63
C CYS A 116 7.12 2.24 7.91
N PHE A 117 7.92 3.05 7.22
CA PHE A 117 9.35 3.13 7.53
C PHE A 117 9.56 3.91 8.83
N ILE A 118 10.14 3.23 9.83
CA ILE A 118 10.64 3.85 11.05
C ILE A 118 12.04 4.39 10.74
N ASP A 119 12.09 5.59 10.15
CA ASP A 119 13.35 6.27 9.86
C ASP A 119 13.19 7.78 10.04
N TYR A 120 13.86 8.28 11.07
CA TYR A 120 13.92 9.69 11.49
C TYR A 120 14.80 10.55 10.57
N THR A 121 15.55 9.93 9.66
CA THR A 121 16.46 10.62 8.76
C THR A 121 15.82 10.83 7.39
N ARG A 122 16.22 11.94 6.76
CA ARG A 122 15.85 12.30 5.38
C ARG A 122 16.75 11.62 4.35
N GLU A 123 17.79 10.94 4.81
CA GLU A 123 18.65 10.13 3.97
C GLU A 123 18.05 8.74 3.83
N PRO A 124 18.25 8.03 2.70
CA PRO A 124 18.11 6.59 2.75
C PRO A 124 19.04 6.09 3.85
N LEU A 125 18.62 5.10 4.63
CA LEU A 125 19.61 4.20 5.21
C LEU A 125 20.36 3.61 4.01
N ILE A 126 21.57 4.10 3.76
CA ILE A 126 22.38 3.82 2.56
C ILE A 126 22.51 2.30 2.37
N ASP A 127 22.47 1.54 3.46
CA ASP A 127 22.43 0.08 3.47
C ASP A 127 21.09 -0.51 2.99
N ARG A 128 19.94 0.13 3.31
CA ARG A 128 18.58 -0.32 2.93
C ARG A 128 18.26 -0.17 1.45
N ALA A 129 18.77 0.89 0.82
CA ALA A 129 18.63 1.09 -0.62
C ALA A 129 19.33 -0.02 -1.41
N ASN A 130 20.47 -0.50 -0.90
CA ASN A 130 21.25 -1.57 -1.52
C ASN A 130 20.75 -2.98 -1.18
N CYS A 131 20.00 -3.18 -0.09
CA CYS A 131 19.44 -4.49 0.30
C CYS A 131 17.96 -4.70 -0.06
N GLY A 132 17.40 -3.91 -0.97
CA GLY A 132 16.06 -4.14 -1.53
C GLY A 132 14.89 -3.78 -0.62
N LYS A 133 15.13 -3.20 0.57
CA LYS A 133 14.05 -2.88 1.54
C LYS A 133 13.14 -1.74 1.09
N LEU A 134 13.54 -0.93 0.10
CA LEU A 134 12.70 0.14 -0.45
C LEU A 134 11.42 -0.38 -1.11
N GLU A 135 11.42 -1.64 -1.53
CA GLU A 135 10.24 -2.31 -2.10
C GLU A 135 9.25 -2.75 -1.01
N SER A 136 9.69 -2.80 0.24
CA SER A 136 8.84 -3.10 1.38
C SER A 136 7.90 -1.94 1.69
N VAL A 137 6.88 -2.22 2.51
CA VAL A 137 5.99 -1.23 3.10
C VAL A 137 6.45 -0.78 4.48
N GLY A 138 7.71 -1.08 4.83
CA GLY A 138 8.31 -0.82 6.13
C GLY A 138 7.99 -1.86 7.19
N CYS A 139 8.16 -1.46 8.44
CA CYS A 139 7.94 -2.31 9.62
C CYS A 139 6.57 -2.03 10.23
N LEU A 140 6.14 -2.89 11.15
CA LEU A 140 4.89 -2.70 11.88
C LEU A 140 4.92 -1.41 12.70
N VAL A 141 3.81 -0.66 12.68
CA VAL A 141 3.61 0.44 13.61
C VAL A 141 3.43 -0.10 15.03
N PRO A 142 3.78 0.66 16.09
CA PRO A 142 3.70 0.19 17.47
C PRO A 142 2.33 -0.40 17.83
N ASN A 143 2.28 -1.39 18.72
CA ASN A 143 1.04 -2.10 19.12
C ASN A 143 0.30 -2.78 17.95
N THR A 144 1.04 -3.21 16.93
CA THR A 144 0.52 -4.02 15.82
C THR A 144 1.31 -5.31 15.76
N GLU A 145 0.62 -6.41 15.54
CA GLU A 145 1.21 -7.72 15.31
C GLU A 145 0.85 -8.21 13.91
N LEU A 146 1.79 -8.93 13.30
CA LEU A 146 1.60 -9.57 12.00
C LEU A 146 1.94 -11.05 12.11
N ARG A 147 1.11 -11.88 11.48
CA ARG A 147 1.40 -13.27 11.21
C ARG A 147 1.28 -13.51 9.71
N VAL A 148 2.25 -14.21 9.14
CA VAL A 148 2.16 -14.71 7.77
C VAL A 148 1.67 -16.15 7.81
N CYS A 149 0.56 -16.47 7.14
CA CYS A 149 -0.05 -17.80 7.14
C CYS A 149 -0.05 -18.46 5.76
N CYS A 150 0.16 -19.77 5.74
CA CYS A 150 0.05 -20.56 4.52
C CYS A 150 -1.40 -20.60 4.02
N THR A 151 -1.62 -20.22 2.76
CA THR A 151 -2.96 -20.13 2.15
C THR A 151 -3.71 -21.46 2.06
N THR A 152 -3.02 -22.60 2.20
CA THR A 152 -3.62 -23.93 2.11
C THR A 152 -3.80 -24.60 3.47
N THR A 153 -2.92 -24.31 4.42
CA THR A 153 -2.89 -25.01 5.72
C THR A 153 -3.29 -24.13 6.89
N GLY A 154 -3.38 -22.81 6.72
CA GLY A 154 -3.64 -21.84 7.78
C GLY A 154 -2.52 -21.72 8.82
N ARG A 155 -1.41 -22.46 8.66
CA ARG A 155 -0.29 -22.47 9.61
C ARG A 155 0.61 -21.26 9.42
N SER A 156 1.18 -20.77 10.53
CA SER A 156 2.19 -19.72 10.49
C SER A 156 3.41 -20.17 9.70
N LEU A 157 3.92 -19.25 8.89
CA LEU A 157 5.11 -19.43 8.08
C LEU A 157 6.31 -18.70 8.72
N PRO A 158 7.54 -19.22 8.52
CA PRO A 158 8.75 -18.51 8.92
C PRO A 158 8.99 -17.27 8.04
N ALA A 159 9.98 -16.45 8.41
CA ALA A 159 10.41 -15.32 7.61
C ALA A 159 10.78 -15.73 6.16
N ASN A 160 10.65 -14.78 5.23
CA ASN A 160 10.90 -14.95 3.79
C ASN A 160 10.02 -16.02 3.11
N ARG A 161 8.87 -16.38 3.69
CA ARG A 161 7.88 -17.25 3.07
C ARG A 161 6.60 -16.49 2.77
N GLU A 162 6.14 -16.63 1.54
CA GLU A 162 4.92 -15.98 1.06
C GLU A 162 3.68 -16.64 1.66
N GLY A 163 2.77 -15.81 2.11
CA GLY A 163 1.48 -16.23 2.64
C GLY A 163 0.57 -15.04 2.90
N GLU A 164 -0.53 -15.30 3.57
CA GLU A 164 -1.51 -14.30 3.92
C GLU A 164 -1.03 -13.43 5.07
N LEU A 165 -1.16 -12.11 4.90
CA LEU A 165 -0.79 -11.14 5.92
C LEU A 165 -1.97 -10.95 6.88
N LEU A 166 -1.82 -11.45 8.11
CA LEU A 166 -2.84 -11.34 9.16
C LEU A 166 -2.40 -10.34 10.23
N TYR A 167 -3.11 -9.21 10.31
CA TYR A 167 -2.81 -8.15 11.27
C TYR A 167 -3.70 -8.24 12.52
N ARG A 168 -3.09 -8.07 13.69
CA ARG A 168 -3.79 -7.93 14.98
C ARG A 168 -3.41 -6.61 15.65
N ARG A 169 -4.42 -5.84 16.05
CA ARG A 169 -4.23 -4.58 16.79
C ARG A 169 -5.48 -4.17 17.58
N PRO A 170 -5.37 -3.26 18.56
CA PRO A 170 -6.53 -2.75 19.30
C PRO A 170 -7.50 -1.89 18.46
N GLN A 171 -7.02 -1.29 17.36
CA GLN A 171 -7.77 -0.31 16.57
C GLN A 171 -8.60 -0.90 15.42
N VAL A 172 -8.73 -2.23 15.32
CA VAL A 172 -9.50 -2.90 14.23
C VAL A 172 -10.96 -2.43 14.23
N LEU A 173 -11.50 -2.18 13.04
CA LEU A 173 -12.84 -1.64 12.86
C LEU A 173 -13.85 -2.71 12.43
N GLY A 174 -15.11 -2.51 12.82
CA GLY A 174 -16.24 -3.26 12.29
C GLY A 174 -16.86 -2.62 11.05
N TYR A 175 -17.62 -3.41 10.30
CA TYR A 175 -18.46 -2.90 9.23
C TYR A 175 -19.79 -2.39 9.79
N GLU A 176 -20.13 -1.17 9.39
CA GLU A 176 -21.34 -0.46 9.79
C GLU A 176 -22.59 -1.23 9.35
N ASN A 177 -23.53 -1.45 10.28
CA ASN A 177 -24.79 -2.17 10.05
C ASN A 177 -24.61 -3.57 9.41
N ASN A 178 -23.41 -4.16 9.51
CA ASN A 178 -23.10 -5.47 8.94
C ASN A 178 -22.41 -6.34 9.98
N HIS A 179 -23.21 -6.85 10.92
CA HIS A 179 -22.74 -7.72 11.99
C HIS A 179 -22.11 -9.01 11.46
N GLU A 180 -22.56 -9.54 10.32
CA GLU A 180 -21.98 -10.73 9.72
C GLU A 180 -20.59 -10.46 9.15
N ALA A 181 -20.43 -9.40 8.33
CA ALA A 181 -19.12 -9.02 7.83
C ALA A 181 -18.17 -8.61 8.96
N THR A 182 -18.69 -7.92 9.99
CA THR A 182 -17.94 -7.60 11.21
C THR A 182 -17.50 -8.86 11.92
N ARG A 183 -18.38 -9.85 12.08
CA ARG A 183 -18.04 -11.13 12.71
C ARG A 183 -17.01 -11.91 11.91
N ILE A 184 -17.15 -11.96 10.58
CA ILE A 184 -16.18 -12.59 9.68
C ILE A 184 -14.81 -11.88 9.79
N PHE A 185 -14.81 -10.55 9.92
CA PHE A 185 -13.59 -9.76 10.06
C PHE A 185 -13.00 -9.79 11.48
N SER A 186 -13.82 -9.98 12.52
CA SER A 186 -13.45 -9.71 13.92
C SER A 186 -13.45 -10.91 14.87
N LEU A 187 -13.96 -12.09 14.51
CA LEU A 187 -14.16 -13.19 15.47
C LEU A 187 -13.74 -14.56 14.91
N ARG A 188 -12.68 -15.21 15.48
CA ARG A 188 -12.55 -16.68 15.74
C ARG A 188 -11.36 -17.15 16.65
N SER A 189 -11.39 -16.81 17.96
CA SER A 189 -10.78 -17.53 19.11
C SER A 189 -9.25 -17.83 19.23
N ASP A 190 -8.79 -17.82 20.49
CA ASP A 190 -7.62 -18.43 21.16
C ASP A 190 -6.18 -18.09 20.70
N PHE A 191 -5.96 -17.82 19.42
CA PHE A 191 -4.92 -16.93 18.84
C PHE A 191 -5.22 -16.68 17.34
N PHE A 192 -6.47 -16.82 16.92
CA PHE A 192 -6.87 -16.98 15.53
C PHE A 192 -7.85 -15.89 15.12
N TYR A 193 -7.30 -14.72 14.81
CA TYR A 193 -7.93 -13.88 13.81
C TYR A 193 -7.50 -14.52 12.49
N GLU A 194 -8.34 -15.33 11.86
CA GLU A 194 -8.26 -15.47 10.40
C GLU A 194 -9.00 -14.25 9.85
N PRO A 195 -8.33 -13.12 9.54
CA PRO A 195 -8.96 -12.14 8.71
C PRO A 195 -9.34 -12.80 7.38
N VAL A 196 -10.39 -12.27 6.76
CA VAL A 196 -10.61 -12.40 5.33
C VAL A 196 -9.26 -12.29 4.64
N LEU A 197 -8.90 -13.24 3.77
CA LEU A 197 -7.71 -13.11 2.92
C LEU A 197 -7.77 -11.77 2.18
N ILE A 198 -6.90 -10.82 2.52
CA ILE A 198 -6.89 -9.50 1.88
C ILE A 198 -5.68 -9.41 0.97
N ASP A 199 -4.49 -9.53 1.55
CA ASP A 199 -3.22 -9.35 0.85
C ASP A 199 -2.24 -10.49 1.16
N ILE A 200 -1.47 -10.86 0.14
CA ILE A 200 -0.42 -11.87 0.16
C ILE A 200 0.92 -11.15 0.23
N GLY A 201 1.82 -11.68 1.05
CA GLY A 201 3.14 -11.10 1.25
C GLY A 201 4.02 -11.95 2.13
N TYR A 202 5.13 -11.38 2.55
CA TYR A 202 6.04 -11.98 3.51
C TYR A 202 6.66 -10.93 4.41
N ILE A 203 7.22 -11.38 5.53
CA ILE A 203 8.09 -10.58 6.39
C ILE A 203 9.50 -11.16 6.30
N ASP A 204 10.50 -10.30 6.17
CA ASP A 204 11.89 -10.74 6.17
C ASP A 204 12.47 -10.87 7.59
N GLU A 205 13.73 -11.30 7.69
CA GLU A 205 14.42 -11.51 8.98
C GLU A 205 14.66 -10.20 9.74
N ASP A 206 14.66 -9.05 9.05
CA ASP A 206 14.86 -7.73 9.63
C ASP A 206 13.53 -7.06 10.02
N GLY A 207 12.40 -7.76 9.80
CA GLY A 207 11.06 -7.28 10.14
C GLY A 207 10.43 -6.32 9.12
N PHE A 208 10.93 -6.25 7.88
CA PHE A 208 10.27 -5.52 6.79
C PHE A 208 9.22 -6.39 6.15
N VAL A 209 8.08 -5.77 5.86
CA VAL A 209 6.93 -6.44 5.26
C VAL A 209 6.85 -6.11 3.79
N PHE A 210 6.68 -7.12 2.96
CA PHE A 210 6.54 -7.00 1.52
C PHE A 210 5.14 -7.46 1.12
N VAL A 211 4.39 -6.56 0.49
CA VAL A 211 3.06 -6.85 -0.05
C VAL A 211 3.20 -7.18 -1.53
N ILE A 212 2.86 -8.42 -1.88
CA ILE A 212 3.00 -8.95 -3.24
C ILE A 212 1.75 -8.60 -4.04
N ASP A 213 0.58 -9.05 -3.59
CA ASP A 213 -0.67 -8.90 -4.32
C ASP A 213 -1.89 -9.06 -3.40
N ARG A 214 -3.09 -8.74 -3.91
CA ARG A 214 -4.35 -9.06 -3.23
C ARG A 214 -4.65 -10.54 -3.39
N ALA A 215 -5.06 -11.20 -2.32
CA ALA A 215 -5.36 -12.64 -2.36
C ALA A 215 -6.47 -12.99 -3.36
N LYS A 216 -7.45 -12.09 -3.56
CA LYS A 216 -8.52 -12.24 -4.56
C LYS A 216 -8.05 -12.04 -6.00
N GLU A 217 -6.92 -11.39 -6.20
CA GLU A 217 -6.37 -11.04 -7.53
C GLU A 217 -5.36 -12.08 -8.03
N LEU A 218 -4.88 -12.99 -7.16
CA LEU A 218 -4.07 -14.12 -7.58
C LEU A 218 -4.83 -15.06 -8.53
N ILE A 219 -4.21 -15.34 -9.68
CA ILE A 219 -4.76 -16.25 -10.69
C ILE A 219 -4.04 -17.59 -10.63
N LYS A 220 -4.80 -18.69 -10.79
CA LYS A 220 -4.22 -20.01 -11.03
C LYS A 220 -4.07 -20.23 -12.54
N TYR A 221 -2.85 -20.16 -13.05
CA TYR A 221 -2.54 -20.49 -14.44
C TYR A 221 -1.70 -21.77 -14.50
N LYS A 222 -2.22 -22.82 -15.14
CA LYS A 222 -1.54 -24.12 -15.27
C LYS A 222 -0.98 -24.69 -13.95
N ASN A 223 -1.76 -24.61 -12.87
CA ASN A 223 -1.40 -25.01 -11.50
C ASN A 223 -0.35 -24.13 -10.79
N TYR A 224 0.06 -23.02 -11.38
CA TYR A 224 0.88 -22.01 -10.72
C TYR A 224 0.01 -20.86 -10.23
N GLN A 225 0.27 -20.38 -9.01
CA GLN A 225 -0.27 -19.10 -8.55
C GLN A 225 0.57 -17.97 -9.15
N VAL A 226 -0.09 -17.05 -9.84
CA VAL A 226 0.55 -15.93 -10.50
C VAL A 226 -0.02 -14.63 -9.93
N ALA A 227 0.88 -13.78 -9.42
CA ALA A 227 0.57 -12.42 -9.03
C ALA A 227 0.46 -11.54 -10.29
N LEU A 228 -0.66 -10.83 -10.42
CA LEU A 228 -0.92 -9.92 -11.54
C LEU A 228 0.06 -8.76 -11.51
N ARG A 229 0.28 -8.22 -10.31
CA ARG A 229 1.17 -7.08 -10.11
C ARG A 229 2.61 -7.35 -10.52
N GLY A 230 3.11 -8.56 -10.24
CA GLY A 230 4.45 -8.95 -10.69
C GLY A 230 4.59 -8.97 -12.21
N LEU A 231 3.52 -9.34 -12.93
CA LEU A 231 3.49 -9.29 -14.39
C LEU A 231 3.40 -7.85 -14.91
N GLU A 232 2.59 -7.01 -14.28
CA GLU A 232 2.50 -5.58 -14.61
C GLU A 232 3.84 -4.87 -14.42
N ASP A 233 4.53 -5.13 -13.31
CA ASP A 233 5.87 -4.58 -13.07
C ASP A 233 6.83 -4.99 -14.21
N VAL A 234 6.85 -6.26 -14.62
CA VAL A 234 7.68 -6.72 -15.75
C VAL A 234 7.34 -6.01 -17.05
N LEU A 235 6.05 -5.91 -17.39
CA LEU A 235 5.58 -5.24 -18.61
C LEU A 235 5.93 -3.74 -18.61
N ASN A 236 5.80 -3.07 -17.46
CA ASN A 236 6.13 -1.66 -17.31
C ASN A 236 7.63 -1.36 -17.45
N HIS A 237 8.52 -2.36 -17.29
CA HIS A 237 9.95 -2.18 -17.60
C HIS A 237 10.24 -2.21 -19.12
N HIS A 238 9.31 -2.65 -19.96
CA HIS A 238 9.53 -2.72 -21.41
C HIS A 238 9.61 -1.29 -22.01
N PRO A 239 10.61 -1.00 -22.89
CA PRO A 239 10.86 0.36 -23.36
C PRO A 239 9.70 0.98 -24.12
N ALA A 240 8.84 0.18 -24.77
CA ALA A 240 7.67 0.65 -25.51
C ALA A 240 6.40 0.83 -24.66
N VAL A 241 6.40 0.45 -23.38
CA VAL A 241 5.20 0.48 -22.52
C VAL A 241 5.21 1.72 -21.63
N THR A 242 4.13 2.50 -21.66
CA THR A 242 3.87 3.62 -20.74
C THR A 242 3.29 3.13 -19.43
N ASP A 243 2.28 2.27 -19.54
CA ASP A 243 1.55 1.72 -18.40
C ASP A 243 0.88 0.40 -18.84
N CYS A 244 0.54 -0.45 -17.88
CA CYS A 244 -0.22 -1.66 -18.16
C CYS A 244 -1.06 -2.09 -16.96
N CYS A 245 -2.17 -2.77 -17.26
CA CYS A 245 -3.01 -3.43 -16.27
C CYS A 245 -3.24 -4.88 -16.71
N CYS A 246 -3.03 -5.82 -15.79
CA CYS A 246 -3.33 -7.22 -15.99
C CYS A 246 -4.63 -7.59 -15.28
N VAL A 247 -5.47 -8.35 -15.95
CA VAL A 247 -6.74 -8.83 -15.39
C VAL A 247 -6.92 -10.32 -15.63
N ARG A 248 -7.75 -10.93 -14.80
CA ARG A 248 -8.24 -12.31 -15.01
C ARG A 248 -9.20 -12.36 -16.18
N GLY A 249 -8.92 -13.23 -17.13
CA GLY A 249 -9.84 -13.62 -18.19
C GLY A 249 -10.11 -15.13 -18.14
N GLN A 250 -11.02 -15.59 -18.99
CA GLN A 250 -11.22 -17.01 -19.27
C GLN A 250 -11.03 -17.27 -20.77
N ASN A 251 -10.45 -18.41 -21.10
CA ASN A 251 -10.38 -18.89 -22.48
C ASN A 251 -11.72 -19.55 -22.89
N THR A 252 -11.80 -19.98 -24.15
CA THR A 252 -13.01 -20.61 -24.72
C THR A 252 -13.41 -21.93 -24.05
N ILE A 253 -12.50 -22.55 -23.28
CA ILE A 253 -12.73 -23.81 -22.56
C ILE A 253 -12.90 -23.60 -21.04
N GLY A 254 -12.99 -22.35 -20.58
CA GLY A 254 -13.28 -21.99 -19.18
C GLY A 254 -12.08 -21.98 -18.24
N GLU A 255 -10.86 -22.14 -18.73
CA GLU A 255 -9.65 -22.00 -17.92
C GLU A 255 -9.30 -20.54 -17.71
N ASP A 256 -8.80 -20.22 -16.52
CA ASP A 256 -8.29 -18.90 -16.21
C ASP A 256 -7.06 -18.57 -17.06
N ILE A 257 -7.09 -17.39 -17.68
CA ILE A 257 -5.98 -16.83 -18.46
C ILE A 257 -5.67 -15.41 -18.00
N LEU A 258 -4.46 -14.98 -18.29
CA LEU A 258 -3.99 -13.63 -18.05
C LEU A 258 -4.27 -12.77 -19.29
N LYS A 259 -4.89 -11.60 -19.09
CA LYS A 259 -5.05 -10.59 -20.15
C LYS A 259 -4.35 -9.31 -19.70
N ALA A 260 -3.43 -8.79 -20.51
CA ALA A 260 -2.77 -7.52 -20.25
C ALA A 260 -3.31 -6.45 -21.21
N PHE A 261 -3.76 -5.33 -20.66
CA PHE A 261 -4.04 -4.11 -21.39
C PHE A 261 -2.83 -3.20 -21.28
N VAL A 262 -2.25 -2.82 -22.42
CA VAL A 262 -0.96 -2.13 -22.48
C VAL A 262 -1.14 -0.79 -23.17
N MET A 263 -0.72 0.28 -22.50
CA MET A 263 -0.59 1.60 -23.09
C MET A 263 0.82 1.74 -23.65
N LEU A 264 0.96 2.01 -24.95
CA LEU A 264 2.26 2.21 -25.56
C LEU A 264 2.78 3.63 -25.31
N LYS A 265 4.09 3.80 -25.30
CA LYS A 265 4.70 5.13 -25.37
C LYS A 265 4.37 5.74 -26.71
N TYR A 266 4.02 7.02 -26.70
CA TYR A 266 3.96 7.81 -27.92
C TYR A 266 5.37 7.80 -28.53
N LEU A 267 5.56 6.95 -29.54
CA LEU A 267 6.55 7.24 -30.57
C LEU A 267 6.09 8.55 -31.20
N ASN A 268 6.99 9.52 -31.38
CA ASN A 268 6.71 10.75 -32.12
C ASN A 268 6.12 10.37 -33.49
N ASN A 269 4.80 10.26 -33.56
CA ASN A 269 4.04 10.02 -34.77
C ASN A 269 3.49 11.39 -35.18
N PRO A 270 4.03 12.02 -36.23
CA PRO A 270 3.63 13.36 -36.64
C PRO A 270 2.15 13.47 -37.04
N ASP A 271 1.45 12.34 -37.22
CA ASP A 271 0.06 12.30 -37.71
C ASP A 271 -1.00 12.03 -36.61
N CYS A 272 -0.63 11.97 -35.33
CA CYS A 272 -1.61 11.76 -34.26
C CYS A 272 -2.00 13.11 -33.62
N PRO A 273 -3.27 13.57 -33.71
CA PRO A 273 -3.70 14.78 -33.04
C PRO A 273 -3.69 14.54 -31.53
N THR A 274 -2.84 15.29 -30.82
CA THR A 274 -2.83 15.34 -29.36
C THR A 274 -4.21 15.75 -28.82
N PRO A 275 -4.66 15.21 -27.68
CA PRO A 275 -5.93 15.59 -27.05
C PRO A 275 -5.95 17.05 -26.58
#